data_AF-A0A7V9J8B7-F1
#
_entry.id   AF-A0A7V9J8B7-F1
#
_cell.length_a   1.000
_cell.length_b   1.000
_cell.length_c   1.000
_cell.angle_alpha   90.00
_cell.angle_beta   90.00
_cell.angle_gamma   90.00
#
_symmetry.space_group_name_H-M   'P 1'
#
loop_
_entity.id
_entity.type
_entity.pdbx_description
1 polymer ?
#
loop_
_entity_poly.entity_id
_entity_poly.type
_entity_poly.pdbx_seq_one_letter_code
_entity_poly.pdbx_strand_id
1 'polypeptide(L)'
;PSALLRSADIWELTNRARAYDNHVYIIGANATGADPAGVLYFGNSMIVTPVAEVVARASTYEQWVIAHLDPDQALTSLTPGSSVPHGFDHLADRNLALIKNNLDTLSAPGSTRFGYHRSGAPKPDVADDGEGPG
;
A
#
# COMPACT_ATOMS: atom_id res chain seq x y z
N PRO A 1 7.71 -11.50 -9.36
CA PRO A 1 6.41 -11.54 -8.63
C PRO A 1 6.06 -10.16 -8.08
N SER A 2 5.03 -9.50 -8.62
CA SER A 2 4.65 -8.16 -8.16
C SER A 2 4.28 -8.19 -6.68
N ALA A 3 4.53 -7.11 -5.95
CA ALA A 3 4.22 -6.97 -4.52
C ALA A 3 2.72 -7.09 -4.17
N LEU A 4 1.88 -7.41 -5.16
CA LEU A 4 0.42 -7.48 -5.12
C LEU A 4 -0.12 -8.92 -5.13
N LEU A 5 0.72 -9.94 -5.27
CA LEU A 5 0.35 -11.35 -5.02
C LEU A 5 0.25 -11.70 -3.52
N ARG A 6 -0.02 -10.70 -2.67
CA ARG A 6 -0.16 -10.88 -1.22
C ARG A 6 -1.59 -11.31 -0.87
N SER A 7 -1.84 -11.65 0.40
CA SER A 7 -3.20 -11.95 0.87
C SER A 7 -4.16 -10.79 0.57
N ALA A 8 -5.45 -11.13 0.44
CA ALA A 8 -6.51 -10.15 0.26
C ALA A 8 -6.48 -9.04 1.32
N ASP A 9 -6.08 -9.36 2.56
CA ASP A 9 -5.97 -8.38 3.65
C ASP A 9 -4.90 -7.32 3.38
N ILE A 10 -3.73 -7.72 2.88
CA ILE A 10 -2.66 -6.77 2.57
C ILE A 10 -3.02 -5.93 1.34
N TRP A 11 -3.72 -6.53 0.38
CA TRP A 11 -4.27 -5.80 -0.76
C TRP A 11 -5.25 -4.72 -0.30
N GLU A 12 -6.22 -5.05 0.54
CA GLU A 12 -7.15 -4.06 1.08
C GLU A 12 -6.43 -3.00 1.92
N LEU A 13 -5.58 -3.42 2.87
CA LEU A 13 -4.85 -2.52 3.77
C LEU A 13 -4.05 -1.48 2.98
N THR A 14 -3.28 -1.93 1.98
CA THR A 14 -2.40 -1.03 1.23
C THR A 14 -3.18 -0.08 0.33
N ASN A 15 -4.27 -0.50 -0.31
CA ASN A 15 -5.11 0.40 -1.11
C ASN A 15 -5.78 1.47 -0.22
N ARG A 16 -6.33 1.06 0.94
CA ARG A 16 -6.98 1.97 1.88
C ARG A 16 -6.02 2.95 2.53
N ALA A 17 -4.87 2.48 3.01
CA ALA A 17 -3.85 3.34 3.60
C ALA A 17 -3.33 4.37 2.57
N ARG A 18 -3.08 3.94 1.33
CA ARG A 18 -2.61 4.86 0.27
C ARG A 18 -3.64 5.92 -0.10
N ALA A 19 -4.92 5.55 -0.16
CA ALA A 19 -6.00 6.48 -0.42
C ALA A 19 -6.08 7.54 0.68
N TYR A 20 -6.04 7.10 1.94
CA TYR A 20 -6.09 7.95 3.13
C TYR A 20 -4.89 8.88 3.25
N ASP A 21 -3.68 8.34 3.25
CA ASP A 21 -2.44 9.11 3.50
C ASP A 21 -2.17 10.17 2.41
N ASN A 22 -2.73 9.99 1.21
CA ASN A 22 -2.50 10.86 0.07
C ASN A 22 -3.75 11.66 -0.35
N HIS A 23 -4.87 11.52 0.36
CA HIS A 23 -6.13 12.18 0.01
C HIS A 23 -6.54 11.97 -1.46
N VAL A 24 -6.43 10.74 -1.94
CA VAL A 24 -6.77 10.39 -3.33
C VAL A 24 -7.78 9.25 -3.39
N TYR A 25 -8.53 9.21 -4.48
CA TYR A 25 -9.23 8.00 -4.86
C TYR A 25 -8.22 6.96 -5.36
N ILE A 26 -8.37 5.72 -4.92
CA ILE A 26 -7.58 4.58 -5.43
C ILE A 26 -8.50 3.63 -6.17
N ILE A 27 -8.18 3.34 -7.43
CA ILE A 27 -8.84 2.33 -8.26
C ILE A 27 -7.88 1.15 -8.40
N GLY A 28 -8.08 0.14 -7.57
CA GLY A 28 -7.28 -1.08 -7.56
C GLY A 28 -7.91 -2.14 -8.46
N ALA A 29 -7.42 -2.29 -9.69
CA ALA A 29 -7.80 -3.40 -10.56
C ALA A 29 -6.88 -4.61 -10.30
N ASN A 30 -7.49 -5.79 -10.10
CA ASN A 30 -6.76 -7.03 -9.87
C ASN A 30 -7.29 -8.17 -10.75
N ALA A 31 -6.39 -9.09 -11.11
CA ALA A 31 -6.75 -10.30 -11.84
C ALA A 31 -7.55 -11.27 -10.97
N THR A 32 -8.31 -12.15 -11.60
CA THR A 32 -9.13 -13.15 -10.92
C THR A 32 -9.13 -14.48 -11.68
N GLY A 33 -9.37 -15.59 -10.99
CA GLY A 33 -9.32 -16.93 -11.58
C GLY A 33 -7.92 -17.52 -11.64
N ALA A 34 -7.72 -18.53 -12.50
CA ALA A 34 -6.44 -19.21 -12.69
C ALA A 34 -5.79 -18.76 -14.01
N ASP A 35 -4.48 -18.50 -14.00
CA ASP A 35 -3.73 -18.38 -15.26
C ASP A 35 -3.33 -19.75 -15.84
N PRO A 36 -2.84 -19.81 -17.10
CA PRO A 36 -2.40 -21.06 -17.71
C PRO A 36 -1.24 -21.78 -16.98
N ALA A 37 -0.54 -21.10 -16.07
CA ALA A 37 0.51 -21.69 -15.25
C ALA A 37 -0.02 -22.23 -13.90
N GLY A 38 -1.33 -22.12 -13.65
CA GLY A 38 -1.99 -22.59 -12.43
C GLY A 38 -1.92 -21.61 -11.26
N VAL A 39 -1.47 -20.36 -11.47
CA VAL A 39 -1.49 -19.34 -10.41
C VAL A 39 -2.92 -18.86 -10.20
N LEU A 40 -3.38 -18.90 -8.96
CA LEU A 40 -4.71 -18.42 -8.56
C LEU A 40 -4.64 -16.95 -8.14
N TYR A 41 -5.49 -16.13 -8.76
CA TYR A 41 -5.68 -14.73 -8.44
C TYR A 41 -6.99 -14.53 -7.68
N PHE A 42 -6.93 -13.82 -6.57
CA PHE A 42 -8.05 -13.66 -5.64
C PHE A 42 -9.04 -12.55 -6.05
N GLY A 43 -8.84 -11.86 -7.17
CA GLY A 43 -9.72 -10.78 -7.61
C GLY A 43 -9.73 -9.62 -6.61
N ASN A 44 -10.91 -9.26 -6.12
CA ASN A 44 -11.05 -8.24 -5.08
C ASN A 44 -10.63 -6.84 -5.56
N SER A 45 -10.83 -6.57 -6.86
CA SER A 45 -10.73 -5.21 -7.42
C SER A 45 -11.62 -4.26 -6.61
N MET A 46 -11.16 -3.05 -6.35
CA MET A 46 -11.88 -2.12 -5.49
C MET A 46 -11.69 -0.66 -5.86
N ILE A 47 -12.65 0.16 -5.47
CA ILE A 47 -12.59 1.62 -5.55
C ILE A 47 -12.62 2.15 -4.12
N VAL A 48 -11.62 2.94 -3.75
CA VAL A 48 -11.42 3.46 -2.39
C VAL A 48 -11.41 4.99 -2.40
N THR A 49 -12.10 5.60 -1.44
CA THR A 49 -12.20 7.06 -1.27
C THR A 49 -11.02 7.63 -0.47
N PRO A 50 -10.79 8.95 -0.51
CA PRO A 50 -9.80 9.65 0.32
C PRO A 50 -9.97 9.46 1.84
N VAL A 51 -11.15 9.07 2.34
CA VAL A 51 -11.38 8.73 3.75
C VAL A 51 -11.24 7.23 4.05
N ALA A 52 -10.56 6.49 3.16
CA ALA A 52 -10.30 5.05 3.28
C ALA A 52 -11.54 4.14 3.21
N GLU A 53 -12.67 4.65 2.69
CA GLU A 53 -13.88 3.87 2.47
C GLU A 53 -13.78 3.09 1.16
N VAL A 54 -14.17 1.82 1.18
CA VAL A 54 -14.30 1.02 -0.05
C VAL A 54 -15.73 1.13 -0.56
N VAL A 55 -15.94 1.96 -1.59
CA VAL A 55 -17.28 2.24 -2.15
C VAL A 55 -17.72 1.25 -3.21
N ALA A 56 -16.79 0.48 -3.77
CA ALA A 56 -17.10 -0.62 -4.67
C ALA A 56 -16.04 -1.72 -4.57
N ARG A 57 -16.47 -2.98 -4.64
CA ARG A 57 -15.60 -4.15 -4.51
C ARG A 57 -16.11 -5.31 -5.37
N ALA A 58 -15.23 -5.84 -6.21
CA ALA A 58 -15.44 -7.07 -6.97
C ALA A 58 -15.19 -8.29 -6.09
N SER A 59 -15.74 -9.45 -6.47
CA SER A 59 -15.45 -10.73 -5.82
C SER A 59 -14.26 -11.46 -6.47
N THR A 60 -14.24 -12.79 -6.37
CA THR A 60 -13.17 -13.68 -6.83
C THR A 60 -13.43 -14.29 -8.22
N TYR A 61 -14.33 -13.69 -9.01
CA TYR A 61 -14.63 -14.12 -10.37
C TYR A 61 -14.77 -12.92 -11.31
N GLU A 62 -14.79 -13.17 -12.61
CA GLU A 62 -14.85 -12.14 -13.66
C GLU A 62 -16.09 -11.25 -13.52
N GLN A 63 -15.87 -9.96 -13.29
CA GLN A 63 -16.92 -8.95 -13.19
C GLN A 63 -16.34 -7.55 -13.31
N TRP A 64 -17.22 -6.56 -13.34
CA TRP A 64 -16.89 -5.15 -13.19
C TRP A 64 -17.60 -4.57 -11.96
N VAL A 65 -17.05 -3.47 -11.44
CA VAL A 65 -17.68 -2.66 -10.40
C VAL A 65 -17.65 -1.20 -10.78
N ILE A 66 -18.63 -0.43 -10.31
CA ILE A 66 -18.78 1.00 -10.60
C ILE A 66 -18.99 1.74 -9.28
N ALA A 67 -18.43 2.95 -9.20
CA ALA A 67 -18.74 3.94 -8.17
C ALA A 67 -18.81 5.33 -8.82
N HIS A 68 -19.58 6.23 -8.22
CA HIS A 68 -19.55 7.65 -8.55
C HIS A 68 -18.46 8.33 -7.71
N LEU A 69 -17.55 9.05 -8.35
CA LEU A 69 -16.45 9.74 -7.70
C LEU A 69 -16.76 11.24 -7.70
N ASP A 70 -16.96 11.79 -6.52
CA ASP A 70 -17.25 13.22 -6.32
C ASP A 70 -16.12 13.84 -5.48
N PRO A 71 -15.20 14.59 -6.09
CA PRO A 71 -14.12 15.27 -5.37
C PRO A 71 -14.62 16.24 -4.30
N ASP A 72 -15.75 16.91 -4.52
CA ASP A 72 -16.29 17.93 -3.61
C ASP A 72 -16.87 17.30 -2.33
N GLN A 73 -17.20 16.01 -2.38
CA GLN A 73 -17.70 15.24 -1.23
C GLN A 73 -16.62 14.33 -0.60
N ALA A 74 -15.46 14.19 -1.23
CA ALA A 74 -14.51 13.12 -0.93
C ALA A 74 -13.87 13.21 0.47
N LEU A 75 -13.83 14.42 1.04
CA LEU A 75 -13.24 14.74 2.34
C LEU A 75 -14.17 15.66 3.16
N THR A 76 -15.50 15.57 2.99
CA THR A 76 -16.41 16.46 3.73
C THR A 76 -16.67 15.96 5.15
N SER A 77 -16.75 14.65 5.36
CA SER A 77 -16.97 14.03 6.67
C SER A 77 -15.79 13.16 7.11
N LEU A 78 -15.63 12.97 8.42
CA LEU A 78 -14.57 12.16 9.00
C LEU A 78 -14.68 10.68 8.58
N THR A 79 -15.90 10.19 8.53
CA THR A 79 -16.25 8.85 8.08
C THR A 79 -17.51 8.89 7.22
N PRO A 80 -17.75 7.87 6.39
CA PRO A 80 -18.93 7.81 5.54
C PRO A 80 -20.22 7.92 6.35
N GLY A 81 -21.14 8.77 5.91
CA GLY A 81 -22.42 9.00 6.60
C GLY A 81 -22.34 9.74 7.94
N SER A 82 -21.15 10.19 8.35
CA SER A 82 -20.99 10.96 9.59
C SER A 82 -21.37 12.43 9.41
N SER A 83 -21.97 13.01 10.46
CA SER A 83 -22.18 14.47 10.55
C SER A 83 -20.95 15.22 11.08
N VAL A 84 -19.89 14.50 11.45
CA VAL A 84 -18.62 15.11 11.91
C VAL A 84 -17.80 15.51 10.68
N PRO A 85 -17.46 16.80 10.52
CA PRO A 85 -16.68 17.25 9.37
C PRO A 85 -15.24 16.72 9.43
N HIS A 86 -14.64 16.53 8.27
CA HIS A 86 -13.20 16.28 8.16
C HIS A 86 -12.45 17.57 8.51
N GLY A 87 -11.70 17.55 9.61
CA GLY A 87 -11.12 18.77 10.20
C GLY A 87 -9.60 18.87 10.07
N PHE A 88 -8.94 17.95 9.36
CA PHE A 88 -7.49 17.89 9.22
C PHE A 88 -7.11 17.75 7.75
N ASP A 89 -5.89 18.15 7.38
CA ASP A 89 -5.32 17.80 6.09
C ASP A 89 -3.91 17.25 6.29
N HIS A 90 -3.77 15.92 6.34
CA HIS A 90 -2.47 15.27 6.56
C HIS A 90 -1.40 15.66 5.56
N LEU A 91 -1.74 16.16 4.36
CA LEU A 91 -0.75 16.62 3.39
C LEU A 91 -0.29 18.04 3.66
N ALA A 92 -1.21 18.92 4.07
CA ALA A 92 -0.90 20.29 4.46
C ALA A 92 -0.22 20.35 5.84
N ASP A 93 -0.62 19.48 6.76
CA ASP A 93 -0.20 19.46 8.17
C ASP A 93 1.13 18.72 8.41
N ARG A 94 1.82 18.28 7.35
CA ARG A 94 3.10 17.57 7.47
C ARG A 94 4.15 18.44 8.14
N ASN A 95 4.96 17.82 9.00
CA ASN A 95 6.11 18.48 9.59
C ASN A 95 7.25 18.62 8.56
N LEU A 96 7.18 19.67 7.74
CA LEU A 96 8.17 19.95 6.69
C LEU A 96 9.57 20.22 7.25
N ALA A 97 9.67 20.73 8.49
CA ALA A 97 10.95 20.94 9.15
C ALA A 97 11.63 19.59 9.47
N LEU A 98 10.88 18.60 9.95
CA LEU A 98 11.41 17.24 10.19
C LEU A 98 11.92 16.61 8.90
N ILE A 99 11.18 16.74 7.79
CA ILE A 99 11.60 16.22 6.49
C ILE A 99 12.89 16.91 6.05
N LYS A 100 12.93 18.25 6.09
CA LYS A 100 14.10 19.03 5.68
C LYS A 100 15.34 18.70 6.52
N ASN A 101 15.18 18.57 7.83
CA ASN A 101 16.29 18.29 8.75
C ASN A 101 16.85 16.86 8.59
N ASN A 102 16.08 15.94 8.02
CA ASN A 102 16.48 14.53 7.84
C ASN A 102 16.58 14.14 6.36
N LEU A 103 16.63 15.10 5.44
CA LEU A 103 16.58 14.84 4.00
C LEU A 103 17.70 13.89 3.55
N ASP A 104 18.90 14.05 4.09
CA ASP A 104 20.04 13.16 3.79
C ASP A 104 19.74 11.70 4.17
N THR A 105 19.08 11.48 5.31
CA THR A 105 18.68 10.13 5.75
C THR A 105 17.53 9.58 4.92
N LEU A 106 16.53 10.41 4.61
CA LEU A 106 15.34 10.02 3.84
C LEU A 106 15.66 9.73 2.36
N SER A 107 16.73 10.33 1.83
CA SER A 107 17.18 10.15 0.44
C SER A 107 18.29 9.10 0.28
N ALA A 108 18.88 8.62 1.38
CA ALA A 108 19.88 7.56 1.37
C ALA A 108 19.28 6.21 0.93
N PRO A 109 20.11 5.26 0.43
CA PRO A 109 19.66 3.91 0.13
C PRO A 109 18.96 3.26 1.33
N GLY A 110 17.70 2.87 1.14
CA GLY A 110 16.93 2.21 2.19
C GLY A 110 17.49 0.82 2.51
N SER A 111 17.63 0.52 3.80
CA SER A 111 17.94 -0.81 4.31
C SER A 111 16.95 -1.17 5.42
N THR A 112 16.48 -2.42 5.40
CA THR A 112 15.66 -2.95 6.47
C THR A 112 16.53 -3.74 7.45
N ARG A 113 16.27 -3.59 8.75
CA ARG A 113 16.96 -4.38 9.79
C ARG A 113 16.41 -5.80 9.90
N PHE A 114 15.27 -6.06 9.27
CA PHE A 114 14.71 -7.39 9.19
C PHE A 114 15.53 -8.23 8.21
N GLY A 115 15.72 -9.52 8.50
CA GLY A 115 16.45 -10.44 7.63
C GLY A 115 15.79 -10.55 6.25
N TYR A 116 16.19 -9.68 5.33
CA TYR A 116 15.71 -9.62 3.96
C TYR A 116 16.89 -9.84 3.02
N HIS A 117 16.82 -10.92 2.26
CA HIS A 117 17.77 -11.20 1.18
C HIS A 117 17.02 -11.11 -0.14
N ARG A 118 17.51 -10.27 -1.04
CA ARG A 118 16.97 -10.22 -2.40
C ARG A 118 17.31 -11.55 -3.07
N SER A 119 16.28 -12.27 -3.51
CA SER A 119 16.48 -13.53 -4.25
C SER A 119 17.36 -13.26 -5.48
N GLY A 120 18.43 -14.05 -5.63
CA GLY A 120 19.42 -13.91 -6.71
C GLY A 120 20.52 -12.87 -6.46
N ALA A 121 20.53 -12.16 -5.32
CA ALA A 121 21.70 -11.38 -4.93
C ALA A 121 22.85 -12.34 -4.51
N PRO A 122 24.12 -11.98 -4.79
CA PRO A 122 25.25 -12.73 -4.28
C PRO A 122 25.10 -12.90 -2.77
N LYS A 123 25.36 -14.10 -2.25
CA LYS A 123 25.42 -14.32 -0.81
C LYS A 123 26.50 -13.35 -0.29
N PRO A 124 26.21 -12.54 0.75
CA PRO A 124 27.25 -11.70 1.33
C PRO A 124 28.41 -12.60 1.73
N ASP A 125 29.64 -12.18 1.41
CA ASP A 125 30.84 -12.90 1.83
C ASP A 125 30.74 -13.09 3.34
N VAL A 126 30.73 -14.35 3.77
CA VAL A 126 30.87 -14.66 5.19
C VAL A 126 32.28 -14.20 5.52
N ALA A 127 32.40 -13.11 6.29
CA ALA A 127 33.65 -12.79 6.93
C ALA A 127 34.03 -14.03 7.75
N ASP A 128 35.12 -14.67 7.35
CA ASP A 128 35.79 -15.69 8.13
C ASP A 128 36.31 -14.97 9.38
N ASP A 129 35.50 -14.94 10.43
CA ASP A 129 35.90 -14.49 11.75
C ASP A 129 36.88 -15.55 12.27
N GLY A 130 38.14 -15.43 11.84
CA GLY A 130 39.23 -16.33 12.17
C GLY A 130 39.46 -16.40 13.67
N GLU A 131 38.76 -17.31 14.34
CA GLU A 131 39.13 -17.86 15.64
C GLU A 131 39.01 -19.39 15.56
N GLY A 132 40.07 -20.02 15.07
CA GLY A 132 40.37 -21.41 15.42
C GLY A 132 41.13 -21.42 16.75
N PRO A 133 40.74 -22.22 17.76
CA PRO A 133 41.47 -22.28 19.01
C PRO A 133 42.79 -23.04 18.81
N GLY A 134 43.90 -22.39 19.17
CA GLY A 134 45.19 -23.03 19.46
C GLY A 134 45.26 -23.60 20.86
#